data_AF-A0A2E7UWG9-F1
#
_entry.id   AF-A0A2E7UWG9-F1
#
_cell.length_a   1.000
_cell.length_b   1.000
_cell.length_c   1.000
_cell.angle_alpha   90.00
_cell.angle_beta   90.00
_cell.angle_gamma   90.00
#
_symmetry.space_group_name_H-M   'P 1'
#
loop_
_entity.id
_entity.type
_entity.pdbx_description
1 polymer ?
#
loop_
_entity_poly.entity_id
_entity_poly.type
_entity_poly.pdbx_seq_one_letter_code
_entity_poly.pdbx_strand_id
1 'polypeptide(L)'
;MTKPLPGMLFLFLLACNSAKRSDRGLDSGIGDQAISGSMPDSEAAIFEPAWWRLSAALRVVAGQLAAGGSELEVAVLDRDGIGICTEFFLVESTNTEPTSPDPAILVWWSIERGEGSGECAAYVDLSVLPRRFFLGVGELHPELVAVAGRLEEIPASGTTTLNGAYARLDSGVDDVWVYGFAGDEAAWDGRSGPAMVAPLADGTWTLAGYYGFPLP
;
A
#
# COMPACT_ATOMS: atom_id res chain seq x y z
N MET A 1 -60.59 20.45 -15.17
CA MET A 1 -60.10 21.82 -14.87
C MET A 1 -59.53 21.73 -13.46
N THR A 2 -58.22 21.76 -13.20
CA THR A 2 -57.18 22.70 -13.62
C THR A 2 -55.77 22.07 -13.46
N LYS A 3 -55.00 22.16 -14.54
CA LYS A 3 -53.53 22.31 -14.75
C LYS A 3 -52.49 21.68 -13.78
N PRO A 4 -51.49 20.95 -14.32
CA PRO A 4 -50.17 20.75 -13.71
C PRO A 4 -49.19 21.89 -14.08
N LEU A 5 -48.19 22.13 -13.23
CA LEU A 5 -47.04 23.03 -13.45
C LEU A 5 -45.72 22.24 -13.26
N PRO A 6 -44.59 22.72 -13.82
CA PRO A 6 -43.73 21.93 -14.69
C PRO A 6 -42.34 21.64 -14.10
N GLY A 7 -41.58 20.88 -14.90
CA GLY A 7 -40.28 20.31 -14.60
C GLY A 7 -39.21 21.28 -14.13
N MET A 8 -38.29 20.72 -13.34
CA MET A 8 -37.01 21.33 -13.02
C MET A 8 -35.92 20.33 -13.39
N LEU A 9 -35.25 20.65 -14.50
CA LEU A 9 -34.05 20.00 -15.02
C LEU A 9 -32.87 20.41 -14.13
N PHE A 10 -32.22 19.46 -13.46
CA PHE A 10 -30.94 19.70 -12.79
C PHE A 10 -29.82 19.02 -13.59
N LEU A 11 -29.08 19.83 -14.34
CA LEU A 11 -27.75 19.54 -14.86
C LEU A 11 -26.77 20.33 -13.99
N PHE A 12 -25.90 19.66 -13.22
CA PHE A 12 -24.65 20.27 -12.74
C PHE A 12 -23.51 19.24 -12.77
N LEU A 13 -22.69 19.46 -13.78
CA LEU A 13 -21.24 19.29 -13.94
C LEU A 13 -20.41 18.75 -12.77
N LEU A 14 -19.50 17.85 -13.14
CA LEU A 14 -18.28 17.43 -12.43
C LEU A 14 -17.50 18.62 -11.86
N ALA A 15 -17.02 18.48 -10.63
CA ALA A 15 -15.88 19.24 -10.13
C ALA A 15 -14.95 18.31 -9.33
N CYS A 16 -13.73 18.21 -9.86
CA CYS A 16 -12.57 17.53 -9.32
C CYS A 16 -12.10 18.24 -8.05
N ASN A 17 -12.03 17.55 -6.91
CA ASN A 17 -11.39 18.07 -5.69
C ASN A 17 -10.04 17.37 -5.49
N SER A 18 -9.01 17.89 -6.16
CA SER A 18 -7.62 17.77 -5.71
C SER A 18 -7.29 19.00 -4.87
N ALA A 19 -7.26 18.84 -3.55
CA ALA A 19 -6.80 19.87 -2.64
C ALA A 19 -5.27 19.79 -2.52
N LYS A 20 -4.60 20.75 -3.17
CA LYS A 20 -3.17 21.05 -3.08
C LYS A 20 -2.75 21.38 -1.64
N ARG A 21 -1.57 20.90 -1.23
CA ARG A 21 -0.86 21.38 -0.03
C ARG A 21 0.37 22.20 -0.43
N SER A 22 0.32 23.45 0.02
CA SER A 22 1.41 24.40 0.31
C SER A 22 2.29 24.95 -0.81
N ASP A 23 1.93 26.17 -1.24
CA ASP A 23 2.84 27.23 -1.64
C ASP A 23 3.97 27.43 -0.62
N ARG A 24 5.20 27.57 -1.12
CA ARG A 24 6.25 28.40 -0.52
C ARG A 24 6.88 29.25 -1.61
N GLY A 25 6.54 30.54 -1.58
CA GLY A 25 7.46 31.66 -1.65
C GLY A 25 8.45 31.73 -2.82
N LEU A 26 8.09 32.57 -3.79
CA LEU A 26 8.98 33.29 -4.70
C LEU A 26 10.13 34.01 -3.95
N ASP A 27 11.35 33.99 -4.50
CA ASP A 27 12.03 35.17 -5.08
C ASP A 27 13.55 34.92 -5.28
N SER A 28 13.99 34.85 -6.53
CA SER A 28 15.27 35.43 -6.96
C SER A 28 15.27 35.53 -8.49
N GLY A 29 15.10 36.75 -9.00
CA GLY A 29 15.24 37.04 -10.42
C GLY A 29 16.67 36.96 -10.95
N ILE A 30 16.74 37.18 -12.27
CA ILE A 30 17.90 37.44 -13.14
C ILE A 30 18.34 36.23 -14.01
N GLY A 31 18.12 36.38 -15.32
CA GLY A 31 19.11 35.99 -16.33
C GLY A 31 18.66 35.02 -17.41
N ASP A 32 18.16 35.56 -18.52
CA ASP A 32 18.21 34.91 -19.84
C ASP A 32 19.66 34.49 -20.15
N GLN A 33 19.92 33.17 -20.20
CA GLN A 33 20.91 32.59 -21.10
C GLN A 33 20.44 31.21 -21.55
N ALA A 34 19.98 31.13 -22.79
CA ALA A 34 19.84 29.90 -23.53
C ALA A 34 21.23 29.31 -23.79
N ILE A 35 21.72 28.47 -22.87
CA ILE A 35 22.86 27.61 -23.13
C ILE A 35 22.31 26.37 -23.82
N SER A 36 22.42 26.38 -25.15
CA SER A 36 22.40 25.16 -25.97
C SER A 36 23.64 24.35 -25.59
N GLY A 37 23.51 23.60 -24.50
CA GLY A 37 24.44 22.55 -24.10
C GLY A 37 23.81 21.23 -24.52
N SER A 38 24.43 20.57 -25.49
CA SER A 38 24.17 19.18 -25.82
C SER A 38 24.05 18.37 -24.53
N MET A 39 22.93 17.66 -24.36
CA MET A 39 22.83 16.64 -23.31
C MET A 39 24.04 15.71 -23.47
N PRO A 40 24.90 15.55 -22.46
CA PRO A 40 25.76 14.38 -22.45
C PRO A 40 24.82 13.17 -22.50
N ASP A 41 25.11 12.21 -23.38
CA ASP A 41 24.47 10.91 -23.40
C ASP A 41 24.50 10.37 -21.98
N SER A 42 23.38 10.52 -21.26
CA SER A 42 23.23 10.00 -19.92
C SER A 42 23.29 8.51 -20.10
N GLU A 43 24.37 7.88 -19.64
CA GLU A 43 24.38 6.47 -19.32
C GLU A 43 23.05 6.19 -18.64
N ALA A 44 22.19 5.40 -19.29
CA ALA A 44 20.96 4.94 -18.66
C ALA A 44 21.44 4.20 -17.42
N ALA A 45 21.22 4.77 -16.24
CA ALA A 45 21.50 4.09 -14.99
C ALA A 45 20.79 2.74 -15.10
N ILE A 46 21.57 1.67 -15.19
CA ILE A 46 21.03 0.32 -15.27
C ILE A 46 20.58 0.00 -13.85
N PHE A 47 19.32 0.30 -13.55
CA PHE A 47 18.70 -0.19 -12.34
C PHE A 47 18.50 -1.69 -12.51
N GLU A 48 19.15 -2.50 -11.69
CA GLU A 48 18.95 -3.95 -11.65
C GLU A 48 17.92 -4.26 -10.56
N PRO A 49 16.67 -4.63 -10.91
CA PRO A 49 15.68 -5.05 -9.93
C PRO A 49 16.20 -6.25 -9.16
N ALA A 50 16.12 -6.21 -7.83
CA ALA A 50 16.59 -7.29 -6.96
C ALA A 50 15.53 -7.70 -5.93
N TRP A 51 14.72 -6.74 -5.48
CA TRP A 51 13.72 -6.97 -4.45
C TRP A 51 12.39 -6.35 -4.84
N TRP A 52 11.34 -6.77 -4.17
CA TRP A 52 10.05 -6.12 -4.23
C TRP A 52 9.44 -6.05 -2.84
N ARG A 53 8.63 -5.02 -2.57
CA ARG A 53 8.02 -4.78 -1.28
C ARG A 53 6.52 -4.68 -1.46
N LEU A 54 5.80 -5.42 -0.63
CA LEU A 54 4.34 -5.45 -0.64
C LEU A 54 3.80 -4.48 0.39
N SER A 55 2.85 -3.64 -0.01
CA SER A 55 1.96 -2.88 0.87
C SER A 55 0.52 -3.13 0.43
N ALA A 56 -0.45 -2.80 1.29
CA ALA A 56 -1.86 -2.94 0.94
C ALA A 56 -2.75 -1.95 1.69
N ALA A 57 -3.80 -1.49 1.02
CA ALA A 57 -4.94 -0.85 1.64
C ALA A 57 -6.13 -1.81 1.55
N LEU A 58 -6.51 -2.44 2.66
CA LEU A 58 -7.49 -3.51 2.72
C LEU A 58 -8.78 -3.02 3.37
N ARG A 59 -9.90 -3.16 2.65
CA ARG A 59 -11.21 -2.76 3.17
C ARG A 59 -11.84 -3.90 3.96
N VAL A 60 -12.13 -3.66 5.23
CA VAL A 60 -12.85 -4.57 6.11
C VAL A 60 -14.30 -4.11 6.27
N VAL A 61 -15.25 -5.02 6.06
CA VAL A 61 -16.69 -4.79 6.21
C VAL A 61 -17.31 -5.99 6.91
N ALA A 62 -18.05 -5.74 8.00
CA ALA A 62 -18.57 -6.77 8.89
C ALA A 62 -17.50 -7.80 9.31
N GLY A 63 -16.27 -7.34 9.54
CA GLY A 63 -15.15 -8.20 9.94
C GLY A 63 -14.55 -9.07 8.84
N GLN A 64 -14.98 -8.91 7.58
CA GLN A 64 -14.47 -9.64 6.43
C GLN A 64 -13.79 -8.70 5.45
N LEU A 65 -12.78 -9.20 4.74
CA LEU A 65 -12.06 -8.42 3.74
C LEU A 65 -12.86 -8.35 2.44
N ALA A 66 -13.21 -7.14 2.01
CA ALA A 66 -13.91 -6.89 0.76
C ALA A 66 -12.90 -6.65 -0.37
N ALA A 67 -12.93 -7.49 -1.42
CA ALA A 67 -12.11 -7.28 -2.62
C ALA A 67 -12.34 -5.89 -3.23
N GLY A 68 -13.61 -5.47 -3.32
CA GLY A 68 -13.98 -4.14 -3.80
C GLY A 68 -13.54 -3.01 -2.86
N GLY A 69 -12.62 -2.18 -3.33
CA GLY A 69 -12.03 -1.09 -2.56
C GLY A 69 -10.82 -1.50 -1.72
N SER A 70 -10.31 -2.72 -1.92
CA SER A 70 -8.97 -3.12 -1.49
C SER A 70 -7.99 -3.01 -2.65
N GLU A 71 -6.74 -2.68 -2.35
CA GLU A 71 -5.66 -2.52 -3.31
C GLU A 71 -4.36 -3.06 -2.73
N LEU A 72 -3.55 -3.67 -3.59
CA LEU A 72 -2.18 -4.07 -3.28
C LEU A 72 -1.23 -3.11 -3.99
N GLU A 73 -0.17 -2.71 -3.30
CA GLU A 73 0.90 -1.89 -3.83
C GLU A 73 2.20 -2.71 -3.80
N VAL A 74 2.90 -2.78 -4.94
CA VAL A 74 4.19 -3.44 -5.04
C VAL A 74 5.23 -2.43 -5.48
N ALA A 75 6.18 -2.11 -4.59
CA ALA A 75 7.35 -1.33 -4.95
C ALA A 75 8.49 -2.26 -5.38
N VAL A 76 9.05 -2.03 -6.55
CA VAL A 76 10.22 -2.76 -7.07
C VAL A 76 11.47 -1.99 -6.68
N LEU A 77 12.45 -2.69 -6.11
CA LEU A 77 13.64 -2.09 -5.52
C LEU A 77 14.91 -2.63 -6.19
N ASP A 78 15.92 -1.79 -6.29
CA ASP A 78 17.28 -2.22 -6.64
C ASP A 78 18.00 -2.91 -5.48
N ARG A 79 19.27 -3.30 -5.68
CA ARG A 79 20.07 -3.99 -4.66
C ARG A 79 20.32 -3.19 -3.39
N ASP A 80 20.28 -1.87 -3.48
CA ASP A 80 20.47 -0.95 -2.35
C ASP A 80 19.15 -0.61 -1.64
N GLY A 81 18.02 -1.15 -2.14
CA GLY A 81 16.68 -0.92 -1.59
C GLY A 81 16.02 0.35 -2.10
N ILE A 82 16.56 0.97 -3.16
CA ILE A 82 16.00 2.17 -3.77
C ILE A 82 14.85 1.78 -4.71
N GLY A 83 13.72 2.48 -4.58
CA GLY A 83 12.55 2.26 -5.43
C GLY A 83 12.80 2.62 -6.89
N ILE A 84 12.58 1.65 -7.78
CA ILE A 84 12.67 1.77 -9.24
C ILE A 84 11.31 2.18 -9.80
N CYS A 85 10.25 1.47 -9.40
CA CYS A 85 8.88 1.72 -9.80
C CYS A 85 7.91 1.17 -8.76
N THR A 86 6.67 1.63 -8.79
CA THR A 86 5.57 1.10 -7.99
C THR A 86 4.48 0.62 -8.94
N GLU A 87 3.86 -0.51 -8.61
CA GLU A 87 2.75 -1.10 -9.34
C GLU A 87 1.58 -1.29 -8.40
N PHE A 88 0.39 -0.88 -8.84
CA PHE A 88 -0.85 -1.09 -8.09
C PHE A 88 -1.65 -2.22 -8.70
N PHE A 89 -2.14 -3.12 -7.85
CA PHE A 89 -2.99 -4.22 -8.26
C PHE A 89 -4.34 -4.14 -7.58
N LEU A 90 -5.39 -4.29 -8.38
CA LEU A 90 -6.71 -4.54 -7.85
C LEU A 90 -6.76 -5.91 -7.18
N VAL A 91 -7.63 -6.04 -6.17
CA VAL A 91 -7.91 -7.34 -5.57
C VAL A 91 -9.06 -8.01 -6.32
N GLU A 92 -8.81 -9.18 -6.89
CA GLU A 92 -9.81 -9.94 -7.66
C GLU A 92 -10.75 -10.69 -6.72
N SER A 93 -10.19 -11.39 -5.74
CA SER A 93 -10.97 -12.15 -4.77
C SER A 93 -10.25 -12.31 -3.45
N THR A 94 -11.04 -12.56 -2.40
CA THR A 94 -10.56 -12.62 -1.02
C THR A 94 -11.28 -13.75 -0.31
N ASN A 95 -10.58 -14.42 0.61
CA ASN A 95 -11.20 -15.38 1.51
C ASN A 95 -10.57 -15.26 2.89
N THR A 96 -11.37 -15.53 3.92
CA THR A 96 -10.85 -15.64 5.29
C THR A 96 -10.41 -17.07 5.51
N GLU A 97 -9.15 -17.25 5.86
CA GLU A 97 -8.62 -18.57 6.15
C GLU A 97 -9.12 -19.04 7.53
N PRO A 98 -9.60 -20.28 7.65
CA PRO A 98 -10.21 -20.77 8.89
C PRO A 98 -9.18 -21.01 10.00
N THR A 99 -7.89 -21.04 9.68
CA THR A 99 -6.82 -21.31 10.64
C THR A 99 -5.65 -20.39 10.34
N SER A 100 -5.25 -19.64 11.36
CA SER A 100 -4.03 -18.84 11.33
C SER A 100 -2.81 -19.76 11.46
N PRO A 101 -1.72 -19.50 10.70
CA PRO A 101 -0.48 -20.26 10.85
C PRO A 101 0.27 -19.98 12.17
N ASP A 102 -0.01 -18.84 12.82
CA ASP A 102 0.61 -18.44 14.09
C ASP A 102 -0.46 -17.88 15.05
N PRO A 103 -0.45 -18.24 16.35
CA PRO A 103 -1.40 -17.71 17.33
C PRO A 103 -1.31 -16.19 17.55
N ALA A 104 -0.19 -15.54 17.24
CA ALA A 104 -0.04 -14.08 17.32
C ALA A 104 -0.77 -13.36 16.18
N ILE A 105 -1.15 -14.06 15.10
CA ILE A 105 -1.91 -13.50 13.99
C ILE A 105 -3.40 -13.63 14.30
N LEU A 106 -4.07 -12.47 14.39
CA LEU A 106 -5.49 -12.37 14.77
C LEU A 106 -6.41 -12.73 13.61
N VAL A 107 -6.05 -12.29 12.40
CA VAL A 107 -6.80 -12.53 11.16
C VAL A 107 -5.85 -12.92 10.04
N TRP A 108 -6.29 -13.86 9.22
CA TRP A 108 -5.51 -14.41 8.12
C TRP A 108 -6.41 -14.54 6.88
N TRP A 109 -5.99 -13.95 5.76
CA TRP A 109 -6.76 -13.94 4.52
C TRP A 109 -5.92 -14.48 3.38
N SER A 110 -6.56 -15.18 2.45
CA SER A 110 -6.03 -15.35 1.10
C SER A 110 -6.57 -14.26 0.18
N ILE A 111 -5.69 -13.69 -0.62
CA ILE A 111 -5.97 -12.60 -1.54
C ILE A 111 -5.45 -13.02 -2.92
N GLU A 112 -6.35 -13.06 -3.89
CA GLU A 112 -5.99 -13.23 -5.30
C GLU A 112 -5.81 -11.85 -5.93
N ARG A 113 -4.61 -11.60 -6.45
CA ARG A 113 -4.23 -10.40 -7.18
C ARG A 113 -4.93 -10.40 -8.55
N GLY A 114 -5.53 -9.26 -8.88
CA GLY A 114 -6.07 -8.98 -10.20
C GLY A 114 -5.04 -8.34 -11.13
N GLU A 115 -5.53 -7.63 -12.13
CA GLU A 115 -4.69 -6.91 -13.09
C GLU A 115 -3.96 -5.73 -12.42
N GLY A 116 -2.73 -5.49 -12.90
CA GLY A 116 -1.94 -4.33 -12.50
C GLY A 116 -2.30 -3.08 -13.29
N SER A 117 -1.91 -1.92 -12.77
CA SER A 117 -2.02 -0.63 -13.47
C SER A 117 -1.10 -0.53 -14.70
N GLY A 118 -0.02 -1.31 -14.75
CA GLY A 118 0.98 -1.35 -15.81
C GLY A 118 2.11 -0.32 -15.65
N GLU A 119 2.20 0.34 -14.49
CA GLU A 119 3.20 1.39 -14.21
C GLU A 119 4.65 0.86 -14.24
N CYS A 120 4.85 -0.40 -13.88
CA CYS A 120 6.18 -1.02 -13.87
C CYS A 120 6.55 -1.76 -15.17
N ALA A 121 5.64 -1.87 -16.14
CA ALA A 121 5.81 -2.73 -17.31
C ALA A 121 7.01 -2.37 -18.22
N ALA A 122 7.48 -1.12 -18.16
CA ALA A 122 8.65 -0.67 -18.90
C ALA A 122 9.99 -1.07 -18.25
N TYR A 123 9.97 -1.46 -16.97
CA TYR A 123 11.17 -1.68 -16.15
C TYR A 123 11.36 -3.15 -15.78
N VAL A 124 10.28 -3.88 -15.53
CA VAL A 124 10.35 -5.25 -15.02
C VAL A 124 9.12 -6.06 -15.44
N ASP A 125 9.33 -7.35 -15.70
CA ASP A 125 8.24 -8.31 -15.87
C ASP A 125 7.72 -8.76 -14.50
N LEU A 126 6.57 -8.24 -14.09
CA LEU A 126 5.92 -8.59 -12.82
C LEU A 126 5.06 -9.86 -12.89
N SER A 127 5.05 -10.57 -14.03
CA SER A 127 4.34 -11.86 -14.14
C SER A 127 4.96 -12.95 -13.26
N VAL A 128 6.22 -12.76 -12.84
CA VAL A 128 6.93 -13.65 -11.91
C VAL A 128 6.42 -13.54 -10.47
N LEU A 129 5.71 -12.47 -10.13
CA LEU A 129 5.17 -12.28 -8.78
C LEU A 129 3.99 -13.23 -8.54
N PRO A 130 3.82 -13.74 -7.30
CA PRO A 130 2.70 -14.59 -6.95
C PRO A 130 1.36 -13.95 -7.33
N ARG A 131 0.45 -14.78 -7.85
CA ARG A 131 -0.94 -14.35 -8.07
C ARG A 131 -1.75 -14.38 -6.78
N ARG A 132 -1.40 -15.27 -5.85
CA ARG A 132 -2.05 -15.39 -4.54
C ARG A 132 -1.09 -15.01 -3.43
N PHE A 133 -1.57 -14.16 -2.53
CA PHE A 133 -0.91 -13.84 -1.27
C PHE A 133 -1.75 -14.33 -0.11
N PHE A 134 -1.11 -14.67 0.99
CA PHE A 134 -1.79 -14.78 2.27
C PHE A 134 -1.31 -13.64 3.16
N LEU A 135 -2.22 -12.78 3.61
CA LEU A 135 -1.91 -11.63 4.43
C LEU A 135 -2.61 -11.70 5.77
N GLY A 136 -1.96 -11.19 6.80
CA GLY A 136 -2.47 -11.19 8.15
C GLY A 136 -2.16 -9.93 8.94
N VAL A 137 -2.99 -9.72 9.95
CA VAL A 137 -2.79 -8.70 10.98
C VAL A 137 -2.73 -9.41 12.32
N GLY A 138 -1.70 -9.09 13.10
CA GLY A 138 -1.43 -9.75 14.38
C GLY A 138 -0.80 -8.83 15.42
N GLU A 139 -0.41 -9.41 16.54
CA GLU A 139 0.39 -8.72 17.54
C GLU A 139 1.65 -8.10 16.91
N LEU A 140 2.15 -7.00 17.47
CA LEU A 140 3.33 -6.35 16.95
C LEU A 140 4.58 -7.21 17.24
N HIS A 141 5.23 -7.70 16.19
CA HIS A 141 6.42 -8.55 16.36
C HIS A 141 7.62 -7.76 16.92
N PRO A 142 8.44 -8.36 17.81
CA PRO A 142 9.61 -7.68 18.39
C PRO A 142 10.60 -7.11 17.38
N GLU A 143 10.71 -7.72 16.20
CA GLU A 143 11.54 -7.22 15.11
C GLU A 143 11.08 -5.85 14.60
N LEU A 144 9.77 -5.65 14.48
CA LEU A 144 9.19 -4.37 14.07
C LEU A 144 9.40 -3.31 15.14
N VAL A 145 9.29 -3.68 16.43
CA VAL A 145 9.60 -2.78 17.55
C VAL A 145 11.03 -2.25 17.46
N ALA A 146 11.99 -3.09 17.06
CA ALA A 146 13.39 -2.71 16.96
C ALA A 146 13.67 -1.68 15.84
N VAL A 147 12.83 -1.64 14.80
CA VAL A 147 13.00 -0.75 13.63
C VAL A 147 12.06 0.46 13.63
N ALA A 148 10.93 0.42 14.34
CA ALA A 148 9.90 1.47 14.33
C ALA A 148 10.46 2.90 14.55
N GLY A 149 11.39 3.07 15.50
CA GLY A 149 12.00 4.38 15.79
C GLY A 149 13.04 4.87 14.75
N ARG A 150 13.27 4.11 13.68
CA ARG A 150 14.23 4.41 12.61
C ARG A 150 13.55 4.71 11.27
N LEU A 151 12.24 4.49 11.19
CA LEU A 151 11.45 4.65 9.98
C LEU A 151 10.64 5.95 10.10
N GLU A 152 10.91 6.92 9.23
CA GLU A 152 10.26 8.25 9.30
C GLU A 152 8.74 8.20 9.12
N GLU A 153 8.25 7.17 8.43
CA GLU A 153 6.84 6.95 8.10
C GLU A 153 6.04 6.35 9.27
N ILE A 154 6.72 5.77 10.27
CA ILE A 154 6.06 5.20 11.44
C ILE A 154 5.85 6.31 12.47
N PRO A 155 4.61 6.52 12.96
CA PRO A 155 4.38 7.49 14.04
C PRO A 155 5.22 7.10 15.26
N ALA A 156 5.67 8.09 16.05
CA ALA A 156 6.45 7.82 17.26
C ALA A 156 5.73 6.89 18.26
N SER A 157 4.39 6.87 18.23
CA SER A 157 3.55 5.96 19.03
C SER A 157 3.35 4.58 18.39
N GLY A 158 3.87 4.34 17.19
CA GLY A 158 3.58 3.17 16.35
C GLY A 158 3.84 1.84 17.04
N THR A 159 4.85 1.76 17.91
CA THR A 159 5.13 0.55 18.71
C THR A 159 4.04 0.20 19.73
N THR A 160 3.13 1.14 19.99
CA THR A 160 2.03 1.01 20.97
C THR A 160 0.65 1.12 20.33
N THR A 161 0.57 1.50 19.05
CA THR A 161 -0.70 1.73 18.35
C THR A 161 -0.89 0.81 17.16
N LEU A 162 0.18 0.32 16.53
CA LEU A 162 0.11 -0.52 15.33
C LEU A 162 0.24 -2.01 15.66
N ASN A 163 -0.34 -2.81 14.78
CA ASN A 163 -0.21 -4.26 14.72
C ASN A 163 0.97 -4.67 13.81
N GLY A 164 1.36 -5.94 13.85
CA GLY A 164 2.25 -6.51 12.85
C GLY A 164 1.48 -6.89 11.57
N ALA A 165 2.10 -6.68 10.41
CA ALA A 165 1.66 -7.19 9.12
C ALA A 165 2.47 -8.45 8.77
N TYR A 166 1.73 -9.52 8.44
CA TYR A 166 2.27 -10.85 8.19
C TYR A 166 1.92 -11.31 6.78
N ALA A 167 2.84 -12.02 6.12
CA ALA A 167 2.63 -12.50 4.76
C ALA A 167 3.15 -13.93 4.55
N ARG A 168 2.47 -14.70 3.71
CA ARG A 168 3.01 -15.88 3.05
C ARG A 168 2.77 -15.73 1.55
N LEU A 169 3.85 -15.85 0.77
CA LEU A 169 3.87 -15.47 -0.64
C LEU A 169 3.86 -16.68 -1.59
N ASP A 170 4.19 -17.86 -1.09
CA ASP A 170 4.11 -19.11 -1.84
C ASP A 170 3.22 -20.09 -1.07
N SER A 171 2.29 -20.74 -1.75
CA SER A 171 1.44 -21.79 -1.15
C SER A 171 2.21 -23.10 -0.93
N GLY A 172 3.37 -23.27 -1.56
CA GLY A 172 4.24 -24.43 -1.40
C GLY A 172 5.24 -24.33 -0.24
N VAL A 173 5.34 -23.17 0.42
CA VAL A 173 6.27 -22.93 1.54
C VAL A 173 5.45 -22.51 2.75
N ASP A 174 5.66 -23.17 3.90
CA ASP A 174 4.92 -22.88 5.13
C ASP A 174 5.47 -21.69 5.94
N ASP A 175 6.42 -20.94 5.37
CA ASP A 175 7.07 -19.83 6.04
C ASP A 175 6.18 -18.57 6.03
N VAL A 176 5.93 -18.04 7.23
CA VAL A 176 5.22 -16.78 7.46
C VAL A 176 6.23 -15.71 7.80
N TRP A 177 6.16 -14.61 7.06
CA TRP A 177 7.06 -13.48 7.18
C TRP A 177 6.38 -12.34 7.92
N VAL A 178 7.08 -11.76 8.88
CA VAL A 178 6.74 -10.43 9.39
C VAL A 178 7.34 -9.42 8.44
N TYR A 179 6.50 -8.68 7.71
CA TYR A 179 7.00 -7.82 6.63
C TYR A 179 6.76 -6.33 6.88
N GLY A 180 5.92 -5.96 7.84
CA GLY A 180 5.62 -4.56 8.06
C GLY A 180 4.62 -4.28 9.19
N PHE A 181 4.01 -3.10 9.17
CA PHE A 181 3.09 -2.64 10.20
C PHE A 181 1.67 -2.57 9.65
N ALA A 182 0.68 -2.83 10.51
CA ALA A 182 -0.72 -2.81 10.16
C ALA A 182 -1.51 -1.91 11.11
N GLY A 183 -2.51 -1.20 10.58
CA GLY A 183 -3.41 -0.39 11.41
C GLY A 183 -4.54 0.23 10.61
N ASP A 184 -5.61 0.58 11.29
CA ASP A 184 -6.61 1.51 10.76
C ASP A 184 -6.09 2.95 10.80
N GLU A 185 -6.81 3.88 10.16
CA GLU A 185 -6.44 5.30 10.12
C GLU A 185 -6.19 5.90 11.51
N ALA A 186 -7.00 5.53 12.51
CA ALA A 186 -6.84 6.03 13.86
C ALA A 186 -5.57 5.51 14.54
N ALA A 187 -5.15 4.28 14.25
CA ALA A 187 -3.93 3.68 14.81
C ALA A 187 -2.67 4.32 14.22
N TRP A 188 -2.71 4.61 12.92
CA TRP A 188 -1.67 5.37 12.20
C TRP A 188 -1.56 6.82 12.69
N ASP A 189 -2.66 7.43 13.09
CA ASP A 189 -2.67 8.75 13.73
C ASP A 189 -2.31 8.72 15.22
N GLY A 190 -2.09 7.54 15.81
CA GLY A 190 -1.84 7.36 17.24
C GLY A 190 -3.05 7.64 18.14
N ARG A 191 -4.27 7.63 17.58
CA ARG A 191 -5.54 7.90 18.26
C ARG A 191 -6.23 6.64 18.80
N SER A 192 -5.89 5.47 18.27
CA SER A 192 -6.35 4.16 18.77
C SER A 192 -5.16 3.25 19.09
N GLY A 193 -5.40 2.24 19.92
CA GLY A 193 -4.45 1.16 20.18
C GLY A 193 -4.55 0.04 19.13
N PRO A 194 -3.64 -0.95 19.18
CA PRO A 194 -3.66 -2.07 18.25
C PRO A 194 -4.95 -2.89 18.42
N ALA A 195 -5.36 -3.56 17.36
CA ALA A 195 -6.33 -4.62 17.46
C ALA A 195 -5.78 -5.73 18.37
N MET A 196 -6.63 -6.17 19.31
CA MET A 196 -6.31 -7.23 20.27
C MET A 196 -7.12 -8.51 20.03
N VAL A 197 -8.17 -8.43 19.20
CA VAL A 197 -9.11 -9.53 18.94
C VAL A 197 -9.63 -9.45 17.50
N ALA A 198 -10.05 -10.59 16.98
CA ALA A 198 -10.81 -10.71 15.74
C ALA A 198 -12.33 -10.73 16.01
N PRO A 199 -13.18 -10.36 15.02
CA PRO A 199 -12.80 -9.75 13.75
C PRO A 199 -12.26 -8.32 13.92
N LEU A 200 -11.51 -7.83 12.93
CA LEU A 200 -11.07 -6.44 12.91
C LEU A 200 -12.25 -5.48 12.76
N ALA A 201 -12.06 -4.24 13.21
CA ALA A 201 -13.03 -3.17 13.01
C ALA A 201 -13.21 -2.85 11.52
N ASP A 202 -14.44 -2.48 11.15
CA ASP A 202 -14.76 -2.05 9.79
C ASP A 202 -14.02 -0.76 9.42
N GLY A 203 -13.57 -0.68 8.16
CA GLY A 203 -12.81 0.46 7.66
C GLY A 203 -11.68 0.04 6.71
N THR A 204 -10.80 0.99 6.40
CA THR A 204 -9.58 0.71 5.64
C THR A 204 -8.44 0.42 6.60
N TRP A 205 -7.86 -0.76 6.46
CA TRP A 205 -6.67 -1.21 7.14
C TRP A 205 -5.48 -1.09 6.22
N THR A 206 -4.50 -0.29 6.61
CA THR A 206 -3.24 -0.15 5.86
C THR A 206 -2.23 -1.14 6.42
N LEU A 207 -1.68 -1.98 5.54
CA LEU A 207 -0.54 -2.84 5.81
C LEU A 207 0.65 -2.24 5.04
N ALA A 208 1.52 -1.54 5.75
CA ALA A 208 2.70 -0.91 5.17
C ALA A 208 3.89 -1.87 5.26
N GLY A 209 4.38 -2.34 4.12
CA GLY A 209 5.56 -3.19 4.05
C GLY A 209 6.85 -2.41 4.23
N TYR A 210 7.77 -2.99 4.98
CA TYR A 210 9.11 -2.44 5.23
C TYR A 210 10.21 -3.40 4.81
N TYR A 211 9.97 -4.71 4.91
CA TYR A 211 10.88 -5.72 4.39
C TYR A 211 10.53 -6.07 2.94
N GLY A 212 11.57 -6.12 2.11
CA GLY A 212 11.48 -6.59 0.74
C GLY A 212 11.63 -8.10 0.65
N PHE A 213 11.05 -8.66 -0.39
CA PHE A 213 11.18 -10.05 -0.79
C PHE A 213 12.07 -10.13 -2.03
N PRO A 214 12.87 -11.20 -2.18
CA PRO A 214 13.68 -11.35 -3.38
C PRO A 214 12.78 -11.48 -4.60
N LEU A 215 13.19 -10.86 -5.71
CA LEU A 215 12.63 -11.22 -7.00
C LEU A 215 13.10 -12.64 -7.38
N PRO A 216 12.20 -13.51 -7.91
CA PRO A 216 12.55 -14.86 -8.36
C PRO A 216 13.61 -14.91 -9.46
#